data_AF-A0A673N4D9-F1
#
_entry.id   AF-A0A673N4D9-F1
#
_cell.length_a   1.000
_cell.length_b   1.000
_cell.length_c   1.000
_cell.angle_alpha   90.00
_cell.angle_beta   90.00
_cell.angle_gamma   90.00
#
_symmetry.space_group_name_H-M   'P 1'
#
loop_
_entity.id
_entity.type
_entity.pdbx_description
1 polymer ?
#
loop_
_entity_poly.entity_id
_entity_poly.type
_entity_poly.pdbx_seq_one_letter_code
_entity_poly.pdbx_strand_id
1 'polypeptide(L)'
;MVSVPSHIWTAVCYKHDTDNSKSLSFGTDQSIIEIFVDDCFGDDIKLVEFQKLINLPVSQAVQISSEIQNPYLAVKRTFSSDSIPEEKVKVNENTGKMSFDSMSTYYKVAEDVNVFTGSTCLITYAKPQVRKMDDERRKREVSAGPDAVECQLVPEKQKTAADGSHCSSVTESDDSCQCNTGGETKPCCSSPCFIDQLSSYWCYSGQTLEWCSPPYSLITYNGKSCLDDYPCATYGEDYYWCWTTYNPYFLDFEWDYCSPPLKYSKAKNGKYCHSNHACAKYGSKYTWCYTDDEGKYDKCCTSDDCYSTVNHKTCRSDHACGYHDYNYLWCYTDREGNWDYCCRNCRQ
;
A
#
# COMPACT_ATOMS: atom_id res chain seq x y z
N MET A 1 -46.81 -21.27 3.62
CA MET A 1 -46.25 -20.83 2.32
C MET A 1 -45.24 -19.74 2.61
N VAL A 2 -43.97 -19.95 2.25
CA VAL A 2 -42.90 -18.96 2.38
C VAL A 2 -42.76 -18.28 1.02
N SER A 3 -42.88 -16.95 0.94
CA SER A 3 -42.67 -16.22 -0.31
C SER A 3 -41.18 -15.98 -0.52
N VAL A 4 -40.63 -16.48 -1.62
CA VAL A 4 -39.26 -16.21 -2.04
C VAL A 4 -39.26 -14.90 -2.83
N PRO A 5 -38.50 -13.86 -2.42
CA PRO A 5 -38.37 -12.64 -3.21
C PRO A 5 -37.66 -12.94 -4.52
N SER A 6 -38.16 -12.43 -5.63
CA SER A 6 -37.55 -12.61 -6.94
C SER A 6 -36.33 -11.71 -7.17
N HIS A 7 -36.20 -10.63 -6.39
CA HIS A 7 -35.17 -9.61 -6.56
C HIS A 7 -34.78 -9.03 -5.19
N ILE A 8 -33.51 -8.68 -5.02
CA ILE A 8 -32.95 -8.06 -3.81
C ILE A 8 -32.26 -6.78 -4.25
N TRP A 9 -32.72 -5.65 -3.76
CA TRP A 9 -32.10 -4.36 -4.04
C TRP A 9 -31.47 -3.79 -2.77
N THR A 10 -30.38 -3.04 -2.95
CA THR A 10 -29.72 -2.28 -1.88
C THR A 10 -29.53 -0.87 -2.36
N ALA A 11 -29.97 0.11 -1.58
CA ALA A 11 -29.72 1.53 -1.83
C ALA A 11 -28.92 2.11 -0.67
N VAL A 12 -27.91 2.93 -0.98
CA VAL A 12 -27.08 3.64 0.00
C VAL A 12 -27.12 5.12 -0.34
N CYS A 13 -27.58 5.95 0.59
CA CYS A 13 -27.46 7.41 0.51
C CYS A 13 -26.46 7.87 1.60
N TYR A 14 -25.43 8.63 1.20
CA TYR A 14 -24.46 9.27 2.08
C TYR A 14 -24.52 10.78 1.88
N LYS A 15 -24.65 11.53 2.97
CA LYS A 15 -24.66 12.99 2.96
C LYS A 15 -23.46 13.51 3.73
N HIS A 16 -22.65 14.34 3.08
CA HIS A 16 -21.47 14.95 3.67
C HIS A 16 -21.86 16.23 4.41
N ASP A 17 -21.40 16.39 5.66
CA ASP A 17 -21.93 17.39 6.61
C ASP A 17 -21.70 18.85 6.20
N THR A 18 -20.72 19.13 5.34
CA THR A 18 -20.30 20.50 5.00
C THR A 18 -20.18 20.77 3.50
N ASP A 19 -20.31 19.76 2.64
CA ASP A 19 -20.07 19.90 1.21
C ASP A 19 -21.01 18.98 0.43
N ASN A 20 -22.07 19.57 -0.13
CA ASN A 20 -23.09 18.82 -0.86
C ASN A 20 -22.56 18.16 -2.14
N SER A 21 -21.45 18.64 -2.71
CA SER A 21 -20.84 18.02 -3.90
C SER A 21 -20.21 16.64 -3.61
N LYS A 22 -20.03 16.31 -2.32
CA LYS A 22 -19.49 15.04 -1.83
C LYS A 22 -20.55 14.09 -1.27
N SER A 23 -21.84 14.45 -1.42
CA SER A 23 -22.96 13.57 -1.07
C SER A 23 -23.25 12.63 -2.25
N LEU A 24 -23.51 11.36 -1.95
CA LEU A 24 -23.56 10.30 -2.96
C LEU A 24 -24.76 9.39 -2.69
N SER A 25 -25.38 8.90 -3.76
CA SER A 25 -26.41 7.87 -3.68
C SER A 25 -26.22 6.86 -4.80
N PHE A 26 -26.38 5.57 -4.48
CA PHE A 26 -26.48 4.55 -5.52
C PHE A 26 -27.30 3.35 -5.05
N GLY A 27 -27.91 2.67 -6.02
CA GLY A 27 -28.67 1.44 -5.84
C GLY A 27 -28.11 0.30 -6.69
N THR A 28 -28.31 -0.94 -6.25
CA THR A 28 -27.99 -2.13 -7.05
C THR A 28 -29.21 -3.03 -7.17
N ASP A 29 -29.60 -3.35 -8.42
CA ASP A 29 -30.37 -4.56 -8.77
C ASP A 29 -30.09 -4.98 -10.24
N GLN A 30 -30.34 -6.25 -10.57
CA GLN A 30 -30.20 -6.86 -11.90
C GLN A 30 -31.20 -6.35 -12.96
N SER A 31 -31.99 -5.33 -12.63
CA SER A 31 -32.70 -4.51 -13.60
C SER A 31 -32.51 -3.04 -13.23
N ILE A 32 -32.00 -2.27 -14.18
CA ILE A 32 -31.50 -0.91 -14.01
C ILE A 32 -32.65 -0.01 -13.53
N ILE A 33 -32.62 0.37 -12.25
CA ILE A 33 -33.34 1.54 -11.74
C ILE A 33 -32.26 2.59 -11.46
N GLU A 34 -32.19 3.60 -12.31
CA GLU A 34 -31.33 4.77 -12.09
C GLU A 34 -31.92 5.57 -10.92
N ILE A 35 -31.23 5.59 -9.79
CA ILE A 35 -31.57 6.44 -8.64
C ILE A 35 -30.79 7.73 -8.79
N PHE A 36 -31.47 8.85 -9.03
CA PHE A 36 -30.82 10.15 -9.13
C PHE A 36 -30.60 10.75 -7.74
N VAL A 37 -29.67 11.69 -7.61
CA VAL A 37 -29.39 12.42 -6.35
C VAL A 37 -30.67 13.05 -5.77
N ASP A 38 -31.62 13.43 -6.64
CA ASP A 38 -32.91 13.99 -6.27
C ASP A 38 -33.90 12.96 -5.67
N ASP A 39 -33.67 11.66 -5.85
CA ASP A 39 -34.54 10.60 -5.31
C ASP A 39 -34.22 10.26 -3.83
N CYS A 40 -33.00 10.53 -3.35
CA CYS A 40 -32.66 10.43 -1.92
C CYS A 40 -33.07 11.68 -1.13
N PHE A 41 -33.26 12.82 -1.79
CA PHE A 41 -33.40 14.13 -1.11
C PHE A 41 -34.56 15.01 -1.61
N GLY A 42 -35.47 14.46 -2.44
CA GLY A 42 -36.67 15.14 -2.92
C GLY A 42 -37.90 15.00 -2.01
N ASP A 43 -38.88 15.88 -2.22
CA ASP A 43 -40.03 16.16 -1.33
C ASP A 43 -40.80 14.92 -0.77
N ASP A 44 -41.29 15.08 0.47
CA ASP A 44 -41.89 14.11 1.41
C ASP A 44 -42.92 13.09 0.86
N ILE A 45 -43.46 13.29 -0.35
CA ILE A 45 -44.52 12.44 -0.91
C ILE A 45 -43.98 11.10 -1.41
N LYS A 46 -42.71 11.01 -1.84
CA LYS A 46 -42.11 9.75 -2.34
C LYS A 46 -41.54 8.84 -1.24
N LEU A 47 -41.27 9.38 -0.05
CA LEU A 47 -40.72 8.63 1.08
C LEU A 47 -41.70 7.58 1.63
N VAL A 48 -43.00 7.83 1.50
CA VAL A 48 -44.09 6.96 1.96
C VAL A 48 -44.22 5.70 1.09
N GLU A 49 -43.91 5.81 -0.21
CA GLU A 49 -43.90 4.66 -1.13
C GLU A 49 -42.67 3.77 -0.89
N PHE A 50 -41.52 4.39 -0.60
CA PHE A 50 -40.27 3.70 -0.28
C PHE A 50 -40.34 2.94 1.05
N GLN A 51 -40.94 3.53 2.10
CA GLN A 51 -41.13 2.87 3.40
C GLN A 51 -42.07 1.65 3.36
N LYS A 52 -43.00 1.59 2.40
CA LYS A 52 -43.86 0.41 2.22
C LYS A 52 -43.12 -0.80 1.64
N LEU A 53 -41.99 -0.59 0.97
CA LEU A 53 -41.20 -1.65 0.32
C LEU A 53 -40.14 -2.28 1.23
N ILE A 54 -39.75 -1.61 2.32
CA ILE A 54 -38.61 -1.99 3.18
C ILE A 54 -39.01 -2.95 4.32
N ASN A 55 -40.29 -3.07 4.66
CA ASN A 55 -40.72 -3.82 5.85
C ASN A 55 -40.97 -5.33 5.60
N LEU A 56 -39.92 -6.13 5.39
CA LEU A 56 -39.96 -7.61 5.58
C LEU A 56 -38.64 -8.15 6.18
N PRO A 57 -38.67 -9.25 6.97
CA PRO A 57 -37.69 -9.51 8.03
C PRO A 57 -36.41 -10.21 7.58
N VAL A 58 -35.31 -9.81 8.22
CA VAL A 58 -33.91 -10.25 8.08
C VAL A 58 -33.70 -11.66 8.68
N SER A 59 -33.91 -12.73 7.90
CA SER A 59 -33.58 -14.08 8.41
C SER A 59 -33.00 -15.09 7.41
N GLN A 60 -32.58 -14.68 6.20
CA GLN A 60 -32.01 -15.62 5.21
C GLN A 60 -30.77 -15.12 4.46
N ALA A 61 -29.86 -14.40 5.12
CA ALA A 61 -28.53 -14.12 4.58
C ALA A 61 -27.49 -15.12 5.14
N VAL A 62 -26.77 -15.74 4.20
CA VAL A 62 -25.82 -16.85 4.32
C VAL A 62 -24.64 -16.55 5.25
N GLN A 63 -24.17 -17.59 5.95
CA GLN A 63 -23.03 -17.61 6.86
C GLN A 63 -21.71 -17.28 6.13
N ILE A 64 -21.30 -16.01 6.18
CA ILE A 64 -19.91 -15.55 6.08
C ILE A 64 -19.70 -14.65 7.31
N SER A 65 -18.52 -14.67 7.94
CA SER A 65 -18.29 -13.83 9.12
C SER A 65 -18.49 -12.35 8.75
N SER A 66 -19.17 -11.61 9.61
CA SER A 66 -19.42 -10.17 9.44
C SER A 66 -18.13 -9.35 9.28
N GLU A 67 -16.98 -9.92 9.67
CA GLU A 67 -15.65 -9.30 9.60
C GLU A 67 -15.14 -9.17 8.15
N ILE A 68 -15.53 -10.07 7.23
CA ILE A 68 -15.02 -10.09 5.84
C ILE A 68 -15.93 -9.31 4.88
N GLN A 69 -17.23 -9.22 5.17
CA GLN A 69 -18.21 -8.60 4.27
C GLN A 69 -18.05 -7.07 4.14
N ASN A 70 -17.74 -6.39 5.24
CA ASN A 70 -17.62 -4.92 5.25
C ASN A 70 -16.42 -4.40 4.45
N PRO A 71 -15.19 -4.96 4.62
CA PRO A 71 -14.04 -4.58 3.79
C PRO A 71 -14.28 -4.87 2.31
N TYR A 72 -14.88 -6.01 1.98
CA TYR A 72 -15.15 -6.39 0.59
C TYR A 72 -16.08 -5.38 -0.13
N LEU A 73 -17.20 -5.01 0.50
CA LEU A 73 -18.14 -4.04 -0.07
C LEU A 73 -17.50 -2.66 -0.25
N ALA A 74 -16.63 -2.25 0.67
CA ALA A 74 -15.88 -1.01 0.58
C ALA A 74 -14.86 -1.05 -0.57
N VAL A 75 -14.08 -2.13 -0.68
CA VAL A 75 -13.14 -2.38 -1.79
C VAL A 75 -13.85 -2.31 -3.15
N LYS A 76 -15.02 -2.95 -3.28
CA LYS A 76 -15.81 -2.91 -4.53
C LYS A 76 -16.25 -1.49 -4.89
N ARG A 77 -16.67 -0.69 -3.90
CA ARG A 77 -17.03 0.73 -4.10
C ARG A 77 -15.84 1.57 -4.53
N THR A 78 -14.66 1.36 -3.96
CA THR A 78 -13.42 2.03 -4.36
C THR A 78 -13.19 1.87 -5.87
N PHE A 79 -13.35 0.66 -6.40
CA PHE A 79 -13.16 0.37 -7.83
C PHE A 79 -14.28 0.85 -8.74
N SER A 80 -15.52 0.95 -8.24
CA SER A 80 -16.64 1.48 -9.04
C SER A 80 -16.60 3.00 -9.20
N SER A 81 -15.84 3.72 -8.35
CA SER A 81 -15.95 5.17 -8.26
C SER A 81 -15.07 5.96 -9.23
N ASP A 82 -13.87 5.51 -9.66
CA ASP A 82 -13.09 6.23 -10.68
C ASP A 82 -11.88 5.44 -11.25
N SER A 83 -11.65 5.57 -12.56
CA SER A 83 -10.36 5.46 -13.28
C SER A 83 -9.61 4.12 -13.47
N ILE A 84 -9.94 3.02 -12.78
CA ILE A 84 -9.21 1.73 -12.95
C ILE A 84 -10.15 0.64 -13.48
N PRO A 85 -9.90 0.10 -14.69
CA PRO A 85 -10.70 -1.00 -15.24
C PRO A 85 -10.66 -2.23 -14.33
N GLU A 86 -11.83 -2.82 -14.03
CA GLU A 86 -11.96 -4.05 -13.22
C GLU A 86 -11.11 -5.20 -13.77
N GLU A 87 -10.86 -5.26 -15.09
CA GLU A 87 -9.99 -6.28 -15.68
C GLU A 87 -8.56 -6.31 -15.09
N LYS A 88 -8.07 -5.16 -14.59
CA LYS A 88 -6.71 -5.00 -14.06
C LYS A 88 -6.57 -5.38 -12.58
N VAL A 89 -7.69 -5.62 -11.90
CA VAL A 89 -7.74 -5.94 -10.47
C VAL A 89 -8.76 -7.05 -10.22
N LYS A 90 -8.31 -8.20 -9.71
CA LYS A 90 -9.19 -9.33 -9.37
C LYS A 90 -9.25 -9.49 -7.85
N VAL A 91 -10.45 -9.64 -7.30
CA VAL A 91 -10.66 -9.81 -5.85
C VAL A 91 -11.27 -11.19 -5.57
N ASN A 92 -10.65 -11.96 -4.67
CA ASN A 92 -11.16 -13.24 -4.19
C ASN A 92 -11.86 -13.06 -2.84
N GLU A 93 -13.19 -13.08 -2.88
CA GLU A 93 -14.09 -12.80 -1.75
C GLU A 93 -13.89 -13.75 -0.57
N ASN A 94 -13.55 -15.01 -0.83
CA ASN A 94 -13.43 -16.05 0.20
C ASN A 94 -12.12 -15.96 0.99
N THR A 95 -11.13 -15.23 0.48
CA THR A 95 -9.77 -15.20 1.05
C THR A 95 -9.26 -13.80 1.34
N GLY A 96 -10.00 -12.75 0.94
CA GLY A 96 -9.53 -11.36 1.04
C GLY A 96 -8.30 -11.07 0.18
N LYS A 97 -8.01 -11.91 -0.82
CA LYS A 97 -6.85 -11.76 -1.71
C LYS A 97 -7.20 -10.90 -2.92
N MET A 98 -6.24 -10.09 -3.34
CA MET A 98 -6.34 -9.23 -4.50
C MET A 98 -5.16 -9.51 -5.45
N SER A 99 -5.43 -9.49 -6.75
CA SER A 99 -4.42 -9.69 -7.80
C SER A 99 -4.42 -8.49 -8.74
N PHE A 100 -3.23 -8.07 -9.15
CA PHE A 100 -2.97 -6.91 -9.99
C PHE A 100 -2.09 -7.30 -11.16
N ASP A 101 -2.32 -6.67 -12.31
CA ASP A 101 -1.50 -6.89 -13.51
C ASP A 101 -0.09 -6.28 -13.40
N SER A 102 0.08 -5.28 -12.53
CA SER A 102 1.37 -4.62 -12.29
C SER A 102 1.46 -4.06 -10.87
N MET A 103 2.69 -3.95 -10.35
CA MET A 103 2.96 -3.27 -9.08
C MET A 103 2.58 -1.77 -9.11
N SER A 104 2.64 -1.13 -10.29
CA SER A 104 2.18 0.26 -10.46
C SER A 104 0.68 0.40 -10.19
N THR A 105 -0.12 -0.57 -10.66
CA THR A 105 -1.56 -0.64 -10.36
C THR A 105 -1.77 -0.88 -8.86
N TYR A 106 -1.02 -1.82 -8.27
CA TYR A 106 -1.07 -2.09 -6.83
C TYR A 106 -0.81 -0.81 -6.01
N TYR A 107 0.27 -0.07 -6.27
CA TYR A 107 0.58 1.16 -5.51
C TYR A 107 -0.42 2.29 -5.70
N LYS A 108 -1.25 2.28 -6.75
CA LYS A 108 -2.35 3.27 -6.88
C LYS A 108 -3.54 2.85 -6.02
N VAL A 109 -3.83 1.56 -5.99
CA VAL A 109 -5.01 1.02 -5.33
C VAL A 109 -4.81 0.82 -3.83
N ALA A 110 -3.62 0.42 -3.40
CA ALA A 110 -3.34 0.09 -2.01
C ALA A 110 -3.59 1.28 -1.07
N GLU A 111 -3.29 2.50 -1.52
CA GLU A 111 -3.56 3.74 -0.77
C GLU A 111 -5.07 3.94 -0.58
N ASP A 112 -5.86 3.84 -1.65
CA ASP A 112 -7.31 3.99 -1.58
C ASP A 112 -7.95 2.91 -0.71
N VAL A 113 -7.54 1.65 -0.89
CA VAL A 113 -8.00 0.53 -0.07
C VAL A 113 -7.75 0.80 1.41
N ASN A 114 -6.56 1.32 1.75
CA ASN A 114 -6.23 1.64 3.13
C ASN A 114 -7.16 2.70 3.71
N VAL A 115 -7.36 3.80 2.97
CA VAL A 115 -8.21 4.93 3.39
C VAL A 115 -9.68 4.52 3.54
N PHE A 116 -10.24 3.77 2.58
CA PHE A 116 -11.67 3.45 2.57
C PHE A 116 -12.05 2.28 3.46
N THR A 117 -11.11 1.37 3.76
CA THR A 117 -11.43 0.13 4.49
C THR A 117 -10.75 0.01 5.83
N GLY A 118 -9.74 0.84 6.14
CA GLY A 118 -8.86 0.65 7.30
C GLY A 118 -8.13 -0.70 7.27
N SER A 119 -7.95 -1.26 6.07
CA SER A 119 -7.25 -2.52 5.81
C SER A 119 -6.08 -2.28 4.89
N THR A 120 -4.93 -2.88 5.23
CA THR A 120 -3.73 -2.88 4.41
C THR A 120 -3.71 -4.13 3.53
N CYS A 121 -3.28 -4.01 2.28
CA CYS A 121 -3.10 -5.15 1.39
C CYS A 121 -1.63 -5.61 1.40
N LEU A 122 -1.28 -6.61 2.20
CA LEU A 122 0.09 -7.11 2.30
C LEU A 122 0.46 -7.94 1.07
N ILE A 123 1.53 -7.57 0.35
CA ILE A 123 2.00 -8.30 -0.83
C ILE A 123 2.37 -9.74 -0.43
N THR A 124 1.71 -10.73 -1.00
CA THR A 124 1.98 -12.16 -0.81
C THR A 124 2.74 -12.77 -1.99
N TYR A 125 2.69 -12.10 -3.14
CA TYR A 125 3.41 -12.52 -4.34
C TYR A 125 3.78 -11.31 -5.20
N ALA A 126 5.02 -11.29 -5.63
CA ALA A 126 5.51 -10.44 -6.71
C ALA A 126 6.54 -11.27 -7.45
N LYS A 127 6.44 -11.31 -8.78
CA LYS A 127 7.33 -12.14 -9.58
C LYS A 127 8.81 -11.74 -9.36
N PRO A 128 9.68 -12.64 -8.87
CA PRO A 128 11.08 -12.31 -8.64
C PRO A 128 11.87 -12.23 -9.95
N GLN A 129 12.87 -11.34 -10.01
CA GLN A 129 13.58 -11.01 -11.25
C GLN A 129 14.69 -12.00 -11.62
N VAL A 130 15.51 -12.43 -10.66
CA VAL A 130 16.58 -13.38 -10.96
C VAL A 130 16.01 -14.80 -10.94
N ARG A 131 15.76 -15.37 -12.12
CA ARG A 131 15.50 -16.81 -12.27
C ARG A 131 16.70 -17.56 -11.70
N LYS A 132 16.61 -18.06 -10.46
CA LYS A 132 17.53 -19.09 -10.00
C LYS A 132 17.20 -20.37 -10.79
N MET A 133 18.23 -21.04 -11.31
CA MET A 133 18.07 -22.27 -12.14
C MET A 133 17.22 -23.35 -11.46
N ASP A 134 17.08 -23.34 -10.13
CA ASP A 134 16.35 -24.35 -9.36
C ASP A 134 14.81 -24.19 -9.36
N ASP A 135 14.26 -23.08 -9.86
CA ASP A 135 12.80 -22.81 -9.85
C ASP A 135 12.02 -23.48 -10.99
N GLU A 136 12.66 -24.27 -11.86
CA GLU A 136 11.97 -24.96 -12.96
C GLU A 136 10.93 -26.01 -12.51
N ARG A 137 10.92 -26.39 -11.23
CA ARG A 137 10.04 -27.45 -10.70
C ARG A 137 8.76 -26.99 -10.02
N ARG A 138 8.52 -25.70 -9.82
CA ARG A 138 7.26 -25.18 -9.23
C ARG A 138 6.44 -24.37 -10.23
N LYS A 139 6.07 -25.01 -11.35
CA LYS A 139 4.94 -24.53 -12.16
C LYS A 139 3.63 -25.04 -11.57
N ARG A 140 2.87 -24.15 -10.93
CA ARG A 140 1.41 -24.12 -11.06
C ARG A 140 0.93 -22.69 -11.22
N GLU A 141 0.35 -22.46 -12.39
CA GLU A 141 -0.87 -21.67 -12.64
C GLU A 141 -0.97 -20.28 -12.01
N VAL A 142 -0.32 -19.29 -12.62
CA VAL A 142 -0.99 -18.01 -12.88
C VAL A 142 -0.50 -17.48 -14.23
N SER A 143 -1.40 -17.42 -15.22
CA SER A 143 -1.21 -16.65 -16.45
C SER A 143 -1.41 -15.18 -16.14
N ALA A 144 -0.50 -14.59 -15.37
CA ALA A 144 -0.50 -13.15 -15.13
C ALA A 144 0.74 -12.54 -15.80
N GLY A 145 0.61 -11.29 -16.24
CA GLY A 145 1.61 -10.58 -17.03
C GLY A 145 2.99 -10.51 -16.36
N PRO A 146 4.00 -9.94 -17.06
CA PRO A 146 5.37 -9.92 -16.57
C PRO A 146 5.55 -9.33 -15.17
N ASP A 147 4.64 -8.47 -14.69
CA ASP A 147 4.75 -7.71 -13.43
C ASP A 147 3.63 -7.98 -12.42
N ALA A 148 2.96 -9.12 -12.50
CA ALA A 148 1.81 -9.42 -11.67
C ALA A 148 2.11 -9.45 -10.16
N VAL A 149 1.16 -8.96 -9.38
CA VAL A 149 1.26 -8.84 -7.91
C VAL A 149 0.01 -9.42 -7.27
N GLU A 150 0.18 -10.14 -6.17
CA GLU A 150 -0.93 -10.54 -5.31
C GLU A 150 -0.70 -10.00 -3.90
N CYS A 151 -1.78 -9.58 -3.25
CA CYS A 151 -1.76 -9.17 -1.85
C CYS A 151 -2.96 -9.71 -1.09
N GLN A 152 -2.84 -9.73 0.23
CA GLN A 152 -3.87 -10.17 1.17
C GLN A 152 -4.30 -9.00 2.04
N LEU A 153 -5.60 -8.74 2.10
CA LEU A 153 -6.17 -7.74 2.98
C LEU A 153 -6.08 -8.19 4.44
N VAL A 154 -5.50 -7.32 5.26
CA VAL A 154 -5.42 -7.47 6.71
C VAL A 154 -5.87 -6.17 7.38
N PRO A 155 -6.47 -6.21 8.58
CA PRO A 155 -6.75 -5.00 9.33
C PRO A 155 -5.48 -4.17 9.53
N GLU A 156 -5.55 -2.86 9.29
CA GLU A 156 -4.38 -1.98 9.40
C GLU A 156 -3.93 -1.78 10.85
N LYS A 157 -4.88 -1.78 11.79
CA LYS A 157 -4.58 -1.76 13.24
C LYS A 157 -4.00 -3.10 13.69
N GLN A 158 -2.76 -3.37 13.29
CA GLN A 158 -1.93 -4.38 13.90
C GLN A 158 -1.35 -3.82 15.20
N LYS A 159 -1.12 -4.68 16.20
CA LYS A 159 -0.43 -4.29 17.44
C LYS A 159 1.07 -4.14 17.16
N THR A 160 1.43 -3.15 16.37
CA THR A 160 2.82 -2.85 15.98
C THR A 160 3.16 -1.40 16.31
N ALA A 161 4.43 -1.16 16.61
CA ALA A 161 4.99 0.16 16.74
C ALA A 161 5.03 0.83 15.35
N ALA A 162 5.28 2.14 15.31
CA ALA A 162 5.34 2.88 14.07
C ALA A 162 6.42 2.33 13.11
N ASP A 163 7.50 1.73 13.62
CA ASP A 163 8.56 1.10 12.82
C ASP A 163 8.25 -0.34 12.37
N GLY A 164 7.09 -0.89 12.73
CA GLY A 164 6.65 -2.26 12.46
C GLY A 164 6.93 -3.27 13.58
N SER A 165 7.66 -2.90 14.64
CA SER A 165 7.97 -3.80 15.77
C SER A 165 6.71 -4.31 16.46
N HIS A 166 6.68 -5.57 16.86
CA HIS A 166 5.54 -6.11 17.61
C HIS A 166 5.38 -5.48 19.00
N CYS A 167 4.14 -5.08 19.32
CA CYS A 167 3.77 -4.59 20.64
C CYS A 167 3.29 -5.73 21.53
N SER A 168 3.90 -5.84 22.71
CA SER A 168 3.36 -6.63 23.82
C SER A 168 2.11 -5.99 24.42
N SER A 169 2.10 -4.65 24.50
CA SER A 169 0.94 -3.85 24.89
C SER A 169 0.97 -2.49 24.19
N VAL A 170 -0.21 -1.92 24.02
CA VAL A 170 -0.41 -0.59 23.42
C VAL A 170 -1.17 0.27 24.42
N THR A 171 -0.69 1.49 24.62
CA THR A 171 -1.35 2.52 25.42
C THR A 171 -1.68 3.70 24.50
N GLU A 172 -2.96 3.92 24.24
CA GLU A 172 -3.45 5.04 23.44
C GLU A 172 -4.08 6.09 24.35
N SER A 173 -3.81 7.35 24.05
CA SER A 173 -4.38 8.54 24.67
C SER A 173 -4.66 9.59 23.58
N ASP A 174 -5.43 10.63 23.90
CA ASP A 174 -5.73 11.71 22.95
C ASP A 174 -4.45 12.42 22.44
N ASP A 175 -3.36 12.36 23.21
CA ASP A 175 -2.12 13.05 22.92
C ASP A 175 -1.01 12.15 22.34
N SER A 176 -1.08 10.83 22.56
CA SER A 176 -0.02 9.90 22.11
C SER A 176 -0.46 8.43 22.06
N CYS A 177 0.18 7.67 21.16
CA CYS A 177 0.16 6.21 21.10
C CYS A 177 1.54 5.65 21.47
N GLN A 178 1.59 4.78 22.48
CA GLN A 178 2.81 4.13 22.95
C GLN A 178 2.71 2.60 22.86
N CYS A 179 3.71 1.99 22.25
CA CYS A 179 3.88 0.55 22.09
C CYS A 179 5.01 0.04 22.98
N ASN A 180 4.73 -0.92 23.85
CA ASN A 180 5.74 -1.58 24.65
C ASN A 180 6.24 -2.85 23.96
N THR A 181 7.52 -2.95 23.65
CA THR A 181 8.13 -4.10 22.95
C THR A 181 8.77 -5.12 23.91
N GLY A 182 8.48 -5.04 25.22
CA GLY A 182 9.03 -5.93 26.25
C GLY A 182 10.40 -5.51 26.78
N GLY A 183 11.04 -4.52 26.16
CA GLY A 183 12.29 -3.90 26.64
C GLY A 183 12.32 -2.38 26.48
N GLU A 184 11.55 -1.83 25.53
CA GLU A 184 11.50 -0.40 25.24
C GLU A 184 10.07 0.06 24.96
N THR A 185 9.83 1.37 25.14
CA THR A 185 8.58 2.01 24.71
C THR A 185 8.84 2.77 23.43
N LYS A 186 8.16 2.40 22.36
CA LYS A 186 8.25 3.00 21.03
C LYS A 186 6.94 3.74 20.68
N PRO A 187 6.96 4.78 19.84
CA PRO A 187 5.73 5.37 19.33
C PRO A 187 4.96 4.35 18.48
N CYS A 188 3.63 4.41 18.49
CA CYS A 188 2.76 3.71 17.56
C CYS A 188 1.86 4.66 16.78
N CYS A 189 1.17 4.14 15.78
CA CYS A 189 0.26 4.91 14.95
C CYS A 189 -1.18 4.75 15.45
N SER A 190 -1.84 5.86 15.77
CA SER A 190 -3.30 5.92 16.01
C SER A 190 -4.10 6.12 14.73
N SER A 191 -3.44 6.58 13.65
CA SER A 191 -4.02 6.68 12.31
C SER A 191 -3.36 5.70 11.34
N PRO A 192 -3.99 5.45 10.18
CA PRO A 192 -3.34 4.85 9.04
C PRO A 192 -2.01 5.52 8.68
N CYS A 193 -1.07 4.74 8.16
CA CYS A 193 0.17 5.27 7.59
C CYS A 193 -0.09 5.82 6.18
N PHE A 194 0.30 7.07 5.95
CA PHE A 194 0.14 7.75 4.67
C PHE A 194 1.48 8.26 4.15
N ILE A 195 1.60 8.39 2.83
CA ILE A 195 2.79 8.92 2.18
C ILE A 195 2.63 10.44 2.04
N ASP A 196 3.58 11.21 2.56
CA ASP A 196 3.64 12.66 2.33
C ASP A 196 4.35 13.00 1.00
N GLN A 197 4.28 14.26 0.54
CA GLN A 197 4.88 14.77 -0.70
C GLN A 197 6.39 14.44 -0.85
N LEU A 198 7.08 14.20 0.28
CA LEU A 198 8.49 13.81 0.34
C LEU A 198 8.72 12.28 0.28
N SER A 199 7.72 11.49 -0.13
CA SER A 199 7.80 10.02 -0.28
C SER A 199 8.23 9.27 0.99
N SER A 200 7.92 9.83 2.15
CA SER A 200 8.11 9.20 3.46
C SER A 200 6.74 8.85 4.06
N TYR A 201 6.69 7.74 4.80
CA TYR A 201 5.48 7.29 5.47
C TYR A 201 5.36 7.94 6.84
N TRP A 202 4.20 8.52 7.11
CA TRP A 202 3.87 9.19 8.36
C TRP A 202 2.53 8.70 8.88
N CYS A 203 2.36 8.78 10.18
CA CYS A 203 1.08 8.54 10.84
C CYS A 203 0.91 9.50 12.01
N TYR A 204 -0.34 9.68 12.44
CA TYR A 204 -0.60 10.35 13.70
C TYR A 204 -0.40 9.38 14.86
N SER A 205 0.24 9.86 15.92
CA SER A 205 0.30 9.25 17.24
C SER A 205 -0.43 10.16 18.22
N GLY A 206 -1.74 9.96 18.38
CA GLY A 206 -2.60 10.96 19.00
C GLY A 206 -2.66 12.24 18.15
N GLN A 207 -2.12 13.33 18.65
CA GLN A 207 -2.05 14.62 17.96
C GLN A 207 -0.67 14.91 17.33
N THR A 208 0.34 14.08 17.58
CA THR A 208 1.68 14.26 16.99
C THR A 208 1.80 13.51 15.67
N LEU A 209 2.65 14.00 14.79
CA LEU A 209 3.00 13.33 13.54
C LEU A 209 4.30 12.55 13.74
N GLU A 210 4.27 11.26 13.47
CA GLU A 210 5.41 10.35 13.64
C GLU A 210 5.74 9.66 12.31
N TRP A 211 7.02 9.44 12.08
CA TRP A 211 7.43 8.60 10.96
C TRP A 211 6.98 7.16 11.20
N CYS A 212 6.53 6.50 10.14
CA CYS A 212 6.14 5.09 10.23
C CYS A 212 6.66 4.26 9.06
N SER A 213 6.67 2.95 9.26
CA SER A 213 7.04 1.91 8.31
C SER A 213 6.02 0.80 8.48
N PRO A 214 4.79 0.98 7.96
CA PRO A 214 3.76 -0.04 8.10
C PRO A 214 4.21 -1.32 7.39
N PRO A 215 3.86 -2.50 7.93
CA PRO A 215 3.93 -3.74 7.18
C PRO A 215 3.24 -3.59 5.81
N TYR A 216 3.93 -3.91 4.72
CA TYR A 216 3.34 -3.82 3.37
C TYR A 216 3.57 -5.07 2.52
N SER A 217 4.46 -5.98 2.93
CA SER A 217 4.81 -7.17 2.17
C SER A 217 5.12 -8.35 3.10
N LEU A 218 4.71 -9.54 2.70
CA LEU A 218 5.06 -10.84 3.30
C LEU A 218 6.12 -11.56 2.48
N ILE A 219 6.74 -10.87 1.52
CA ILE A 219 7.84 -11.38 0.71
C ILE A 219 9.00 -10.38 0.64
N THR A 220 10.20 -10.93 0.61
CA THR A 220 11.48 -10.23 0.42
C THR A 220 11.62 -9.74 -1.01
N TYR A 221 12.62 -8.89 -1.31
CA TYR A 221 12.84 -8.41 -2.68
C TYR A 221 13.18 -9.55 -3.67
N ASN A 222 13.71 -10.66 -3.14
CA ASN A 222 14.01 -11.88 -3.89
C ASN A 222 12.83 -12.87 -3.95
N GLY A 223 11.66 -12.53 -3.39
CA GLY A 223 10.47 -13.37 -3.41
C GLY A 223 10.44 -14.50 -2.37
N LYS A 224 11.38 -14.56 -1.42
CA LYS A 224 11.26 -15.46 -0.26
C LYS A 224 10.16 -14.97 0.67
N SER A 225 9.37 -15.89 1.21
CA SER A 225 8.36 -15.59 2.23
C SER A 225 9.01 -15.13 3.54
N CYS A 226 8.44 -14.08 4.10
CA CYS A 226 8.68 -13.65 5.47
C CYS A 226 7.84 -14.49 6.44
N LEU A 227 8.19 -14.47 7.72
CA LEU A 227 7.30 -14.95 8.78
C LEU A 227 6.07 -14.03 8.87
N ASP A 228 4.90 -14.61 9.15
CA ASP A 228 3.62 -13.87 9.21
C ASP A 228 3.62 -12.78 10.30
N ASP A 229 4.33 -13.03 11.41
CA ASP A 229 4.57 -12.12 12.53
C ASP A 229 5.83 -11.27 12.36
N TYR A 230 6.55 -11.39 11.25
CA TYR A 230 7.61 -10.45 10.89
C TYR A 230 7.51 -10.10 9.41
N PRO A 231 6.46 -9.39 8.99
CA PRO A 231 6.35 -8.87 7.63
C PRO A 231 7.50 -7.89 7.30
N CYS A 232 7.62 -7.47 6.05
CA CYS A 232 8.58 -6.44 5.67
C CYS A 232 8.27 -5.11 6.35
N ALA A 233 9.20 -4.67 7.19
CA ALA A 233 9.22 -3.36 7.86
C ALA A 233 10.68 -2.98 8.15
N THR A 234 10.90 -1.87 8.85
CA THR A 234 12.26 -1.42 9.24
C THR A 234 12.71 -1.95 10.58
N TYR A 235 11.79 -2.13 11.53
CA TYR A 235 12.10 -2.60 12.89
C TYR A 235 13.14 -1.73 13.62
N GLY A 236 13.23 -0.45 13.24
CA GLY A 236 14.21 0.52 13.76
C GLY A 236 15.52 0.61 12.97
N GLU A 237 15.68 -0.15 11.90
CA GLU A 237 16.85 -0.09 11.00
C GLU A 237 16.67 0.95 9.88
N ASP A 238 17.76 1.29 9.19
CA ASP A 238 17.76 2.18 8.01
C ASP A 238 17.43 1.45 6.69
N TYR A 239 16.99 0.19 6.77
CA TYR A 239 16.59 -0.66 5.66
C TYR A 239 15.34 -1.47 5.99
N TYR A 240 14.61 -1.90 4.96
CA TYR A 240 13.48 -2.81 5.12
C TYR A 240 13.96 -4.25 5.06
N TRP A 241 13.48 -5.09 5.97
CA TRP A 241 13.85 -6.49 6.05
C TRP A 241 12.77 -7.31 6.75
N CYS A 242 12.93 -8.64 6.74
CA CYS A 242 12.09 -9.56 7.50
C CYS A 242 12.85 -10.83 7.87
N TRP A 243 12.35 -11.54 8.89
CA TRP A 243 12.73 -12.93 9.14
C TRP A 243 12.07 -13.86 8.12
N THR A 244 12.77 -14.91 7.72
CA THR A 244 12.33 -15.86 6.69
C THR A 244 12.11 -17.25 7.29
N THR A 245 13.11 -18.13 7.27
CA THR A 245 13.00 -19.49 7.83
C THR A 245 13.98 -19.70 8.98
N TYR A 246 13.61 -20.56 9.92
CA TYR A 246 14.56 -21.07 10.90
C TYR A 246 15.65 -21.90 10.22
N ASN A 247 16.91 -21.62 10.53
CA ASN A 247 18.06 -22.39 10.07
C ASN A 247 18.55 -23.29 11.21
N PRO A 248 18.33 -24.62 11.13
CA PRO A 248 18.69 -25.54 12.19
C PRO A 248 20.22 -25.72 12.37
N TYR A 249 21.04 -25.33 11.39
CA TYR A 249 22.49 -25.42 11.50
C TYR A 249 23.08 -24.31 12.35
N PHE A 250 22.51 -23.10 12.26
CA PHE A 250 22.94 -21.94 13.05
C PHE A 250 22.10 -21.73 14.32
N LEU A 251 21.05 -22.55 14.51
CA LEU A 251 20.08 -22.44 15.60
C LEU A 251 19.46 -21.03 15.69
N ASP A 252 19.26 -20.40 14.53
CA ASP A 252 18.80 -19.02 14.43
C ASP A 252 17.92 -18.85 13.19
N PHE A 253 17.14 -17.77 13.14
CA PHE A 253 16.35 -17.42 11.96
C PHE A 253 17.23 -16.78 10.89
N GLU A 254 16.98 -17.12 9.63
CA GLU A 254 17.53 -16.37 8.51
C GLU A 254 16.67 -15.13 8.24
N TRP A 255 17.31 -14.05 7.79
CA TRP A 255 16.63 -12.85 7.33
C TRP A 255 17.03 -12.52 5.90
N ASP A 256 16.24 -11.68 5.25
CA ASP A 256 16.57 -11.13 3.94
C ASP A 256 16.05 -9.69 3.83
N TYR A 257 16.53 -8.96 2.82
CA TYR A 257 16.08 -7.60 2.58
C TYR A 257 14.70 -7.58 1.94
N CYS A 258 13.96 -6.52 2.21
CA CYS A 258 12.71 -6.20 1.56
C CYS A 258 12.88 -4.97 0.66
N SER A 259 12.09 -4.90 -0.42
CA SER A 259 12.10 -3.74 -1.32
C SER A 259 11.26 -2.62 -0.74
N PRO A 260 11.84 -1.47 -0.34
CA PRO A 260 11.07 -0.41 0.29
C PRO A 260 9.87 0.00 -0.59
N PRO A 261 8.76 0.44 0.01
CA PRO A 261 7.54 0.77 -0.72
C PRO A 261 7.64 2.15 -1.42
N LEU A 262 8.68 2.34 -2.25
CA LEU A 262 8.96 3.57 -2.99
C LEU A 262 8.45 3.44 -4.42
N LYS A 263 7.38 4.18 -4.73
CA LYS A 263 6.69 4.16 -6.02
C LYS A 263 7.49 4.77 -7.18
N TYR A 264 8.34 5.76 -6.90
CA TYR A 264 8.98 6.60 -7.92
C TYR A 264 10.49 6.75 -7.73
N SER A 265 11.15 5.69 -7.29
CA SER A 265 12.61 5.68 -7.23
C SER A 265 13.23 5.58 -8.62
N LYS A 266 14.36 6.26 -8.82
CA LYS A 266 14.95 6.47 -10.14
C LYS A 266 16.44 6.19 -10.14
N ALA A 267 16.88 5.45 -11.13
CA ALA A 267 18.28 5.15 -11.36
C ALA A 267 19.02 6.32 -12.02
N LYS A 268 20.33 6.38 -11.81
CA LYS A 268 21.24 7.39 -12.36
C LYS A 268 21.23 7.39 -13.90
N ASN A 269 21.02 6.24 -14.53
CA ASN A 269 20.82 6.12 -15.98
C ASN A 269 19.48 6.70 -16.49
N GLY A 270 18.65 7.29 -15.62
CA GLY A 270 17.39 7.95 -15.96
C GLY A 270 16.18 7.02 -16.03
N LYS A 271 16.37 5.71 -15.89
CA LYS A 271 15.26 4.74 -15.81
C LYS A 271 14.66 4.71 -14.41
N TYR A 272 13.37 4.38 -14.31
CA TYR A 272 12.78 4.06 -13.01
C TYR A 272 13.31 2.73 -12.50
N CYS A 273 13.45 2.64 -11.17
CA CYS A 273 13.75 1.39 -10.52
C CYS A 273 12.62 0.39 -10.73
N HIS A 274 12.99 -0.88 -10.79
CA HIS A 274 12.02 -1.96 -10.82
C HIS A 274 11.18 -1.94 -9.54
N SER A 275 9.88 -2.15 -9.69
CA SER A 275 8.91 -1.91 -8.62
C SER A 275 9.00 -2.89 -7.44
N ASN A 276 9.54 -4.09 -7.66
CA ASN A 276 9.85 -5.06 -6.60
C ASN A 276 11.30 -4.98 -6.09
N HIS A 277 12.06 -3.99 -6.56
CA HIS A 277 13.44 -3.73 -6.15
C HIS A 277 13.71 -2.22 -6.22
N ALA A 278 12.93 -1.47 -5.45
CA ALA A 278 13.05 -0.02 -5.37
C ALA A 278 14.43 0.41 -4.84
N CYS A 279 14.72 1.71 -4.90
CA CYS A 279 16.03 2.19 -4.49
C CYS A 279 16.32 1.97 -2.99
N ALA A 280 17.29 1.12 -2.66
CA ALA A 280 17.76 0.89 -1.29
C ALA A 280 19.20 0.38 -1.25
N LYS A 281 19.76 0.20 -0.05
CA LYS A 281 21.13 -0.32 0.13
C LYS A 281 21.26 -1.80 -0.20
N TYR A 282 20.33 -2.64 0.24
CA TYR A 282 20.40 -4.11 0.08
C TYR A 282 21.77 -4.68 0.48
N GLY A 283 22.32 -4.23 1.61
CA GLY A 283 23.65 -4.62 2.10
C GLY A 283 24.85 -3.99 1.39
N SER A 284 24.61 -3.09 0.43
CA SER A 284 25.65 -2.32 -0.25
C SER A 284 25.98 -1.01 0.49
N LYS A 285 27.14 -0.42 0.15
CA LYS A 285 27.59 0.90 0.65
C LYS A 285 26.86 2.08 -0.01
N TYR A 286 26.16 1.84 -1.11
CA TYR A 286 25.41 2.82 -1.87
C TYR A 286 24.04 2.25 -2.22
N THR A 287 23.07 3.10 -2.52
CA THR A 287 21.76 2.63 -2.95
C THR A 287 21.71 2.34 -4.43
N TRP A 288 21.02 1.25 -4.75
CA TRP A 288 20.93 0.74 -6.10
C TRP A 288 19.59 0.04 -6.32
N CYS A 289 19.25 -0.13 -7.58
CA CYS A 289 18.05 -0.86 -7.99
C CYS A 289 18.26 -1.53 -9.34
N TYR A 290 17.46 -2.55 -9.63
CA TYR A 290 17.31 -3.05 -10.99
C TYR A 290 16.55 -2.05 -11.86
N THR A 291 16.93 -1.96 -13.12
CA THR A 291 16.35 -1.02 -14.12
C THR A 291 15.74 -1.73 -15.32
N ASP A 292 15.79 -3.07 -15.32
CA ASP A 292 15.13 -3.99 -16.24
C ASP A 292 15.06 -5.39 -15.63
N ASP A 293 14.40 -6.30 -16.35
CA ASP A 293 14.18 -7.69 -15.97
C ASP A 293 15.38 -8.61 -16.25
N GLU A 294 16.40 -8.08 -16.94
CA GLU A 294 17.61 -8.82 -17.30
C GLU A 294 18.69 -8.73 -16.21
N GLY A 295 18.36 -8.06 -15.09
CA GLY A 295 19.25 -7.88 -13.95
C GLY A 295 20.22 -6.72 -14.12
N LYS A 296 19.99 -5.81 -15.08
CA LYS A 296 20.78 -4.58 -15.17
C LYS A 296 20.41 -3.67 -14.01
N TYR A 297 21.41 -3.26 -13.26
CA TYR A 297 21.25 -2.35 -12.14
C TYR A 297 22.04 -1.07 -12.33
N ASP A 298 21.67 -0.05 -11.57
CA ASP A 298 22.45 1.18 -11.43
C ASP A 298 22.22 1.75 -10.03
N LYS A 299 23.08 2.71 -9.65
CA LYS A 299 22.85 3.53 -8.47
C LYS A 299 21.59 4.36 -8.65
N CYS A 300 20.92 4.68 -7.55
CA CYS A 300 19.59 5.28 -7.61
C CYS A 300 19.35 6.31 -6.52
N CYS A 301 18.32 7.12 -6.74
CA CYS A 301 17.75 8.08 -5.82
C CYS A 301 16.38 7.54 -5.36
N THR A 302 16.06 7.75 -4.09
CA THR A 302 14.80 7.27 -3.47
C THR A 302 13.55 7.95 -4.04
N SER A 303 13.70 9.13 -4.63
CA SER A 303 12.62 9.92 -5.20
C SER A 303 13.04 10.55 -6.54
N ASP A 304 12.08 10.73 -7.45
CA ASP A 304 12.22 11.44 -8.73
C ASP A 304 11.88 12.94 -8.58
N ASP A 305 12.41 13.57 -7.54
CA ASP A 305 12.34 15.01 -7.32
C ASP A 305 13.63 15.74 -7.75
N CYS A 306 13.67 17.05 -7.56
CA CYS A 306 14.77 17.91 -7.99
C CYS A 306 15.92 18.05 -6.99
N TYR A 307 15.81 17.42 -5.83
CA TYR A 307 16.76 17.57 -4.73
C TYR A 307 17.26 16.23 -4.16
N SER A 308 16.76 15.11 -4.68
CA SER A 308 17.14 13.77 -4.28
C SER A 308 18.45 13.31 -4.93
N THR A 309 19.32 12.72 -4.11
CA THR A 309 20.65 12.25 -4.53
C THR A 309 20.84 10.75 -4.32
N VAL A 310 21.91 10.22 -4.90
CA VAL A 310 22.24 8.80 -4.92
C VAL A 310 22.68 8.24 -3.56
N ASN A 311 23.03 9.05 -2.56
CA ASN A 311 23.37 8.55 -1.21
C ASN A 311 22.40 9.07 -0.14
N HIS A 312 21.12 9.24 -0.47
CA HIS A 312 20.08 9.73 0.45
C HIS A 312 20.38 11.11 1.05
N LYS A 313 21.26 11.90 0.41
CA LYS A 313 21.45 13.31 0.75
C LYS A 313 20.44 14.16 0.02
N THR A 314 20.19 15.35 0.55
CA THR A 314 19.35 16.35 -0.10
C THR A 314 20.24 17.43 -0.70
N CYS A 315 19.99 17.77 -1.96
CA CYS A 315 20.59 18.94 -2.59
C CYS A 315 20.19 20.21 -1.86
N ARG A 316 21.05 21.22 -1.92
CA ARG A 316 20.68 22.55 -1.48
C ARG A 316 19.51 23.10 -2.27
N SER A 317 18.66 23.88 -1.60
CA SER A 317 17.51 24.53 -2.20
C SER A 317 17.86 25.48 -3.36
N ASP A 318 19.07 26.07 -3.34
CA ASP A 318 19.57 26.96 -4.40
C ASP A 318 20.40 26.23 -5.48
N HIS A 319 20.58 24.91 -5.35
CA HIS A 319 21.40 24.12 -6.26
C HIS A 319 20.74 22.78 -6.58
N ALA A 320 19.53 22.83 -7.15
CA ALA A 320 18.80 21.66 -7.62
C ALA A 320 19.62 20.78 -8.58
N CYS A 321 19.21 19.52 -8.69
CA CYS A 321 19.81 18.54 -9.59
C CYS A 321 19.84 19.03 -11.04
N GLY A 322 21.04 18.97 -11.65
CA GLY A 322 21.25 19.37 -13.03
C GLY A 322 22.66 19.03 -13.50
N TYR A 323 22.94 19.35 -14.76
CA TYR A 323 24.25 19.12 -15.36
C TYR A 323 25.32 20.09 -14.85
N HIS A 324 24.95 21.35 -14.60
CA HIS A 324 25.85 22.41 -14.13
C HIS A 324 27.18 22.44 -14.89
N ASP A 325 27.09 22.41 -16.23
CA ASP A 325 28.22 22.39 -17.17
C ASP A 325 29.06 21.08 -17.19
N TYR A 326 28.57 20.01 -16.57
CA TYR A 326 29.13 18.66 -16.66
C TYR A 326 28.24 17.72 -17.50
N ASN A 327 28.75 16.53 -17.83
CA ASN A 327 28.01 15.48 -18.54
C ASN A 327 27.27 14.49 -17.61
N TYR A 328 27.20 14.81 -16.31
CA TYR A 328 26.48 14.03 -15.31
C TYR A 328 25.59 14.93 -14.46
N LEU A 329 24.53 14.36 -13.91
CA LEU A 329 23.61 15.06 -13.01
C LEU A 329 24.17 15.07 -11.59
N TRP A 330 24.22 16.24 -10.97
CA TRP A 330 24.72 16.40 -9.61
C TRP A 330 24.18 17.67 -8.95
N CYS A 331 24.47 17.83 -7.66
CA CYS A 331 24.20 19.03 -6.89
C CYS A 331 25.16 19.18 -5.69
N TYR A 332 25.27 20.39 -5.14
CA TYR A 332 25.84 20.60 -3.82
C TYR A 332 24.84 20.19 -2.73
N THR A 333 25.32 19.49 -1.71
CA THR A 333 24.54 19.05 -0.54
C THR A 333 24.68 20.01 0.65
N ASP A 334 25.70 20.87 0.65
CA ASP A 334 25.91 21.88 1.70
C ASP A 334 26.71 23.11 1.23
N ARG A 335 26.95 24.04 2.16
CA ARG A 335 27.66 25.30 1.91
C ARG A 335 29.18 25.16 1.93
N GLU A 336 29.70 24.01 2.36
CA GLU A 336 31.13 23.71 2.40
C GLU A 336 31.65 23.19 1.04
N GLY A 337 30.73 22.92 0.11
CA GLY A 337 31.05 22.47 -1.23
C GLY A 337 31.03 20.94 -1.37
N ASN A 338 30.48 20.21 -0.40
CA ASN A 338 30.21 18.79 -0.59
C ASN A 338 29.09 18.63 -1.62
N TRP A 339 29.20 17.60 -2.45
CA TRP A 339 28.29 17.35 -3.57
C TRP A 339 27.93 15.87 -3.67
N ASP A 340 26.85 15.58 -4.39
CA ASP A 340 26.44 14.21 -4.71
C ASP A 340 25.80 14.12 -6.10
N TYR A 341 25.72 12.90 -6.63
CA TYR A 341 25.07 12.59 -7.90
C TYR A 341 23.55 12.60 -7.77
N CYS A 342 22.89 13.02 -8.84
CA CYS A 342 21.45 13.08 -8.98
C CYS A 342 20.93 12.07 -10.02
N CYS A 343 19.62 11.84 -10.01
CA CYS A 343 18.93 10.92 -10.93
C CYS A 343 17.92 11.63 -11.85
N ARG A 344 17.65 12.92 -11.61
CA ARG A 344 16.72 13.74 -12.39
C ARG A 344 17.39 15.04 -12.84
N ASN A 345 17.17 15.44 -14.10
CA ASN A 345 17.50 16.78 -14.55
C ASN A 345 16.33 17.73 -14.28
N CYS A 346 16.56 18.78 -13.50
CA CYS A 346 15.55 19.78 -13.18
C CYS A 346 15.83 21.17 -13.73
N ARG A 347 16.93 21.33 -14.48
CA ARG A 347 17.15 22.52 -15.30
C ARG A 347 16.66 22.23 -16.71
N GLN A 348 15.52 22.83 -17.06
CA GLN A 348 15.05 22.98 -18.44
C GLN A 348 15.42 24.37 -18.94
#